data_AF-A0A351LGF0-F1
#
_entry.id   AF-A0A351LGF0-F1
#
_cell.length_a   1.000
_cell.length_b   1.000
_cell.length_c   1.000
_cell.angle_alpha   90.00
_cell.angle_beta   90.00
_cell.angle_gamma   90.00
#
_symmetry.space_group_name_H-M   'P 1'
#
loop_
_entity.id
_entity.type
_entity.pdbx_description
1 polymer ?
#
loop_
_entity_poly.entity_id
_entity_poly.type
_entity_poly.pdbx_seq_one_letter_code
_entity_poly.pdbx_strand_id
1 'polypeptide(L)'
;MTNFGFGWGTVLSFPPQMVYAQTVGFVPGGGDTLPSVIPGLDTLPARLGDRELVRVMVFGSHYGVSYTIRWLYKLNFAQVSEWSFLMPAPNGEVMSIVTKRIPSDRNN
;
A
#
# COMPACT_ATOMS: atom_id res chain seq x y z
N MET A 1 31.83 -31.72 21.34
CA MET A 1 32.02 -31.22 19.97
C MET A 1 31.07 -30.05 19.76
N THR A 2 31.68 -28.86 19.71
CA THR A 2 31.19 -27.52 19.28
C THR A 2 29.87 -27.01 19.90
N ASN A 3 29.90 -26.46 21.13
CA ASN A 3 30.07 -25.04 21.49
C ASN A 3 28.97 -24.09 20.96
N PHE A 4 28.00 -23.78 21.83
CA PHE A 4 27.17 -22.58 21.78
C PHE A 4 27.69 -21.54 22.78
N GLY A 5 27.94 -20.33 22.30
CA GLY A 5 28.35 -19.11 23.03
C GLY A 5 28.91 -18.16 21.98
N PHE A 6 28.53 -16.88 21.83
CA PHE A 6 28.22 -15.81 22.77
C PHE A 6 27.07 -14.97 22.15
N GLY A 7 26.11 -14.39 22.86
CA GLY A 7 26.26 -13.44 23.96
C GLY A 7 25.90 -12.05 23.45
N TRP A 8 24.68 -11.57 23.73
CA TRP A 8 24.35 -10.14 23.76
C TRP A 8 23.26 -9.92 24.81
N GLY A 9 23.60 -9.08 25.80
CA GLY A 9 22.70 -8.66 26.87
C GLY A 9 21.67 -7.62 26.41
N THR A 10 20.60 -7.56 27.20
CA THR A 10 19.83 -6.36 27.59
C THR A 10 19.36 -5.39 26.49
N VAL A 11 18.04 -5.32 26.29
CA VAL A 11 17.13 -4.23 26.73
C VAL A 11 15.84 -4.36 25.91
N LEU A 12 14.70 -4.42 26.61
CA LEU A 12 13.36 -4.32 26.06
C LEU A 12 13.21 -3.02 25.26
N SER A 13 13.19 -3.09 23.92
CA SER A 13 12.79 -1.96 23.07
C SER A 13 11.32 -2.13 22.70
N PHE A 14 10.47 -1.51 23.50
CA PHE A 14 9.08 -1.23 23.14
C PHE A 14 9.02 -0.46 21.81
N PRO A 15 8.01 -0.68 20.96
CA PRO A 15 7.87 0.09 19.72
C PRO A 15 7.73 1.59 20.02
N PRO A 16 8.27 2.48 19.17
CA PRO A 16 8.22 3.92 19.39
C PRO A 16 6.76 4.37 19.52
N GLN A 17 6.49 5.02 20.66
CA GLN A 17 5.21 5.63 20.99
C GLN A 17 4.84 6.61 19.88
N MET A 18 3.63 6.46 19.31
CA MET A 18 3.04 7.49 18.47
C MET A 18 2.96 8.78 19.29
N VAL A 19 3.68 9.81 18.86
CA VAL A 19 3.52 11.16 19.40
C VAL A 19 2.16 11.66 18.92
N TYR A 20 1.15 11.51 19.78
CA TYR A 20 -0.08 12.27 19.65
C TYR A 20 0.31 13.74 19.75
N ALA A 21 0.15 14.47 18.64
CA ALA A 21 0.20 15.93 18.66
C ALA A 21 -0.87 16.40 19.64
N GLN A 22 -0.40 16.91 20.78
CA GLN A 22 -1.24 17.34 21.88
C GLN A 22 -1.98 18.58 21.40
N THR A 23 -3.31 18.56 21.48
CA THR A 23 -4.16 19.73 21.26
C THR A 23 -3.72 20.83 22.22
N VAL A 24 -2.88 21.74 21.75
CA VAL A 24 -2.51 22.95 22.48
C VAL A 24 -3.77 23.80 22.55
N GLY A 25 -4.28 23.97 23.77
CA GLY A 25 -5.51 24.71 24.06
C GLY A 25 -5.48 26.11 23.44
N PHE A 26 -6.49 26.40 22.63
CA PHE A 26 -6.67 27.72 22.04
C PHE A 26 -7.24 28.66 23.12
N VAL A 27 -6.41 29.58 23.61
CA VAL A 27 -6.86 30.74 24.39
C VAL A 27 -7.10 31.88 23.40
N PRO A 28 -8.33 32.41 23.25
CA PRO A 28 -8.57 33.53 22.35
C PRO A 28 -8.07 34.82 23.01
N GLY A 29 -6.84 35.21 22.68
CA GLY A 29 -6.37 36.59 22.87
C GLY A 29 -6.91 37.45 21.72
N GLY A 30 -7.76 38.41 22.04
CA GLY A 30 -8.30 39.37 21.06
C GLY A 30 -7.17 40.22 20.46
N GLY A 31 -7.18 40.36 19.13
CA GLY A 31 -6.22 41.19 18.41
C GLY A 31 -5.84 40.62 17.03
N ASP A 32 -6.71 40.87 16.05
CA ASP A 32 -6.35 41.32 14.69
C ASP A 32 -5.68 40.33 13.71
N THR A 33 -6.42 40.07 12.62
CA THR A 33 -6.03 39.53 11.30
C THR A 33 -5.62 38.06 11.20
N LEU A 34 -6.55 37.24 10.68
CA LEU A 34 -6.26 35.91 10.15
C LEU A 34 -5.27 36.03 8.96
N PRO A 35 -4.12 35.34 8.96
CA PRO A 35 -3.41 35.10 7.71
C PRO A 35 -4.23 34.11 6.87
N SER A 36 -4.79 34.59 5.75
CA SER A 36 -5.58 33.81 4.79
C SER A 36 -4.79 32.73 4.03
N VAL A 37 -3.55 32.43 4.44
CA VAL A 37 -2.69 31.47 3.76
C VAL A 37 -2.13 30.53 4.81
N ILE A 38 -2.62 29.29 4.81
CA ILE A 38 -1.97 28.18 5.51
C ILE A 38 -0.76 27.79 4.64
N PRO A 39 0.50 28.04 5.06
CA PRO A 39 1.66 27.56 4.33
C PRO A 39 1.72 26.04 4.52
N GLY A 40 1.43 25.29 3.45
CA GLY A 40 1.36 23.82 3.51
C GLY A 40 0.22 23.20 2.71
N LEU A 41 -0.73 23.99 2.19
CA LEU A 41 -1.76 23.46 1.28
C LEU A 41 -1.18 23.00 -0.07
N ASP A 42 0.01 23.48 -0.43
CA ASP A 42 0.73 23.12 -1.66
C ASP A 42 1.43 21.75 -1.56
N THR A 43 1.38 21.12 -0.39
CA THR A 43 1.90 19.75 -0.15
C THR A 43 0.78 18.74 0.05
N LEU A 44 -0.43 19.01 -0.46
CA LEU A 44 -1.39 17.94 -0.71
C LEU A 44 -0.87 17.16 -1.93
N PRO A 45 -0.74 15.82 -1.91
CA PRO A 45 -0.35 15.08 -3.10
C PRO A 45 -1.29 15.48 -4.24
N ALA A 46 -0.69 15.99 -5.32
CA ALA A 46 -1.36 16.45 -6.52
C ALA A 46 -2.54 15.54 -6.84
N ARG A 47 -3.73 16.14 -7.01
CA ARG A 47 -5.00 15.45 -7.26
C ARG A 47 -4.78 14.10 -7.95
N LEU A 48 -4.91 13.02 -7.18
CA LEU A 48 -4.93 11.63 -7.66
C LEU A 48 -6.26 11.41 -8.41
N GLY A 49 -6.57 12.27 -9.39
CA GLY A 49 -7.89 12.43 -9.98
C GLY A 49 -8.00 11.89 -11.40
N ASP A 50 -6.91 11.35 -11.95
CA ASP A 50 -6.88 10.88 -13.34
C ASP A 50 -6.49 9.40 -13.47
N ARG A 51 -6.34 8.68 -12.34
CA ARG A 51 -5.99 7.26 -12.36
C ARG A 51 -6.82 6.46 -11.37
N GLU A 52 -7.52 5.45 -11.89
CA GLU A 52 -8.29 4.48 -11.10
C GLU A 52 -7.41 3.30 -10.70
N LEU A 53 -7.58 2.82 -9.46
CA LEU A 53 -6.92 1.62 -8.97
C LEU A 53 -7.80 0.39 -9.25
N VAL A 54 -7.37 -0.44 -10.18
CA VAL A 54 -8.02 -1.72 -10.49
C VAL A 54 -7.25 -2.85 -9.84
N ARG A 55 -7.98 -3.72 -9.12
CA ARG A 55 -7.44 -4.97 -8.57
C ARG A 55 -8.02 -6.13 -9.34
N VAL A 56 -7.14 -6.96 -9.92
CA VAL A 56 -7.53 -8.18 -10.62
C VAL A 56 -7.06 -9.37 -9.80
N MET A 57 -8.00 -10.26 -9.49
CA MET A 57 -7.73 -11.49 -8.77
C MET A 57 -8.12 -12.66 -9.67
N VAL A 58 -7.16 -13.57 -9.88
CA VAL A 58 -7.38 -14.80 -10.64
C VAL A 58 -7.34 -15.94 -9.64
N PHE A 59 -8.33 -16.83 -9.72
CA PHE A 59 -8.54 -17.94 -8.79
C PHE A 59 -8.88 -19.19 -9.60
N GLY A 60 -8.33 -20.34 -9.23
CA GLY A 60 -8.62 -21.63 -9.85
C GLY A 60 -7.47 -22.62 -9.75
N SER A 61 -7.39 -23.58 -10.68
CA SER A 61 -6.29 -24.54 -10.70
C SER A 61 -4.93 -23.86 -10.89
N HIS A 62 -3.86 -24.48 -10.36
CA HIS A 62 -2.50 -23.97 -10.50
C HIS A 62 -2.11 -23.68 -11.96
N TYR A 63 -2.51 -24.56 -12.88
CA TYR A 63 -2.31 -24.37 -14.31
C TYR A 63 -3.13 -23.19 -14.85
N GLY A 64 -4.42 -23.12 -14.53
CA GLY A 64 -5.32 -22.07 -15.01
C GLY A 64 -4.89 -20.67 -14.58
N VAL A 65 -4.46 -20.51 -13.32
CA VAL A 65 -3.94 -19.24 -12.81
C VAL A 65 -2.65 -18.85 -13.52
N SER A 66 -1.68 -19.77 -13.60
CA SER A 66 -0.40 -19.52 -14.28
C SER A 66 -0.56 -19.19 -15.77
N TYR A 67 -1.47 -19.87 -16.45
CA TYR A 67 -1.81 -19.61 -17.85
C TYR A 67 -2.42 -18.22 -18.03
N THR A 68 -3.40 -17.87 -17.19
CA THR A 68 -4.08 -16.56 -17.24
C THR A 68 -3.10 -15.41 -16.99
N ILE A 69 -2.21 -15.54 -16.01
CA ILE A 69 -1.16 -14.54 -15.74
C ILE A 69 -0.26 -14.34 -16.96
N ARG A 70 0.21 -15.42 -17.59
CA ARG A 70 1.04 -15.35 -18.80
C ARG A 70 0.28 -14.77 -19.99
N TRP A 71 -1.02 -15.04 -20.09
CA TRP A 71 -1.86 -14.47 -21.14
C TRP A 71 -2.04 -12.96 -20.95
N LEU A 72 -2.33 -12.49 -19.73
CA LEU A 72 -2.42 -11.07 -19.41
C LEU A 72 -1.07 -10.33 -19.57
N TYR A 73 0.04 -11.02 -19.34
CA TYR A 73 1.36 -10.51 -19.68
C TYR A 73 1.53 -10.28 -21.18
N LYS A 74 1.12 -11.24 -22.02
CA LYS A 74 1.16 -11.08 -23.50
C LYS A 74 0.27 -9.95 -24.00
N LEU A 75 -0.80 -9.64 -23.28
CA LEU A 75 -1.68 -8.49 -23.55
C LEU A 75 -1.12 -7.16 -23.02
N ASN A 76 0.10 -7.14 -22.46
CA ASN A 76 0.71 -5.99 -21.81
C ASN A 76 -0.13 -5.38 -20.66
N PHE A 77 -1.02 -6.17 -20.05
CA PHE A 77 -1.82 -5.70 -18.93
C PHE A 77 -0.98 -5.55 -17.65
N ALA A 78 -0.19 -6.57 -17.32
CA ALA A 78 0.70 -6.59 -16.16
C ALA A 78 1.90 -7.50 -16.40
N GLN A 79 3.07 -7.12 -15.86
CA GLN A 79 4.23 -8.01 -15.84
C GLN A 79 4.00 -9.20 -14.91
N VAL A 80 4.60 -10.35 -15.20
CA VAL A 80 4.46 -11.55 -14.36
C VAL A 80 4.93 -11.30 -12.92
N SER A 81 5.95 -10.46 -12.72
CA SER A 81 6.48 -10.08 -11.41
C SER A 81 5.59 -9.10 -10.62
N GLU A 82 4.61 -8.45 -11.26
CA GLU A 82 3.66 -7.56 -10.57
C GLU A 82 2.57 -8.35 -9.83
N TRP A 83 2.38 -9.63 -10.20
CA TRP A 83 1.42 -10.50 -9.54
C TRP A 83 1.97 -10.98 -8.19
N SER A 84 1.07 -11.16 -7.23
CA SER A 84 1.42 -11.83 -5.99
C SER A 84 1.89 -13.26 -6.26
N PHE A 85 2.66 -13.81 -5.33
CA PHE A 85 2.87 -15.25 -5.28
C PHE A 85 1.53 -15.99 -5.27
N LEU A 86 1.53 -17.24 -5.74
CA LEU A 86 0.34 -18.09 -5.72
C LEU A 86 -0.02 -18.37 -4.27
N MET A 87 -1.17 -17.86 -3.85
CA MET A 87 -1.72 -18.06 -2.52
C MET A 87 -2.63 -19.28 -2.54
N PRO A 88 -2.63 -20.10 -1.47
CA PRO A 88 -3.56 -21.21 -1.36
C PRO A 88 -5.00 -20.71 -1.26
N ALA A 89 -5.88 -21.40 -1.96
CA ALA A 89 -7.32 -21.16 -1.99
C ALA A 89 -8.08 -22.43 -1.54
N PRO A 90 -9.39 -22.34 -1.24
CA PRO A 90 -10.19 -23.51 -0.90
C PRO A 90 -10.09 -24.60 -1.97
N ASN A 91 -10.37 -25.85 -1.58
CA ASN A 91 -10.45 -26.99 -2.51
C ASN A 91 -9.15 -27.31 -3.30
N GLY A 92 -7.98 -26.94 -2.77
CA GLY A 92 -6.70 -27.19 -3.43
C GLY A 92 -6.42 -26.28 -4.63
N GLU A 93 -7.23 -25.24 -4.80
CA GLU A 93 -7.02 -24.20 -5.79
C GLU A 93 -5.97 -23.20 -5.32
N VAL A 94 -5.56 -22.32 -6.23
CA VAL A 94 -4.66 -21.22 -5.93
C VAL A 94 -5.24 -19.92 -6.47
N MET A 95 -4.72 -18.82 -5.96
CA MET A 95 -5.09 -17.49 -6.39
C MET A 95 -3.90 -16.56 -6.47
N SER A 96 -4.00 -15.54 -7.31
CA SER A 96 -3.02 -14.47 -7.40
C SER A 96 -3.72 -13.15 -7.69
N ILE A 97 -3.17 -12.07 -7.14
CA ILE A 97 -3.72 -10.73 -7.26
C ILE A 97 -2.69 -9.77 -7.84
N VAL A 98 -3.15 -8.84 -8.69
CA VAL A 98 -2.38 -7.70 -9.17
C VAL A 98 -3.19 -6.42 -8.98
N THR A 99 -2.51 -5.32 -8.68
CA THR A 99 -3.12 -3.98 -8.59
C THR A 99 -2.49 -3.08 -9.65
N LYS A 100 -3.31 -2.48 -10.51
CA LYS A 100 -2.87 -1.55 -11.57
C LYS A 100 -3.53 -0.18 -11.39
N ARG A 101 -2.81 0.85 -11.82
CA ARG A 101 -3.35 2.20 -11.99
C ARG A 101 -3.67 2.37 -13.48
N ILE A 102 -4.94 2.51 -13.81
CA ILE A 102 -5.39 2.79 -15.18
C ILE A 102 -5.82 4.25 -15.26
N PRO A 103 -5.78 4.90 -16.44
CA PRO A 103 -6.37 6.22 -16.63
C PRO A 103 -7.86 6.18 -16.26
N SER A 104 -8.32 7.13 -15.45
CA SER A 104 -9.73 7.29 -15.10
C SER A 104 -10.42 8.10 -16.20
N ASP A 105 -10.48 7.56 -17.41
CA ASP A 105 -11.26 8.19 -18.46
C ASP A 105 -12.74 7.86 -18.23
N ARG A 106 -13.41 8.70 -17.45
CA ARG A 106 -14.82 8.54 -17.08
C ARG A 106 -15.79 8.94 -18.22
N ASN A 107 -15.28 9.23 -19.42
CA ASN A 107 -16.08 9.67 -20.56
C ASN A 107 -15.87 8.77 -21.78
N ASN A 108 -16.56 7.63 -21.84
CA ASN A 108 -16.87 6.94 -23.10
C ASN A 108 -18.29 6.39 -23.06
#